data_AF-D6CK03-F1
#
_entry.id   AF-D6CK03-F1
#
_cell.length_a   1.000
_cell.length_b   1.000
_cell.length_c   1.000
_cell.angle_alpha   90.00
_cell.angle_beta   90.00
_cell.angle_gamma   90.00
#
_symmetry.space_group_name_H-M   'P 1'
#
loop_
_entity.id
_entity.type
_entity.pdbx_description
1 polymer ?
#
loop_
_entity_poly.entity_id
_entity_poly.type
_entity_poly.pdbx_seq_one_letter_code
_entity_poly.pdbx_strand_id
1 'polypeptide(L)'
;MKKNVLFLTAFFLFAVFFLLNAPAQTSSPFLDPAYKVFVQEYWKSGAPNYFIANLNDENIQLVLRVVTAADIQNGTDAAAPILVQWPINAGAIAHFYAGDINTGASDDQLIAFYKGNKLIGTMLGPWSHQPEASENTDGISSYYSLNGLDGYSPKIWVSREKLNFSSGQDIGINLFMLDRCGRISFPKHKLRDNPLQELFVTGASSDTLSITETDDEIVLDARDPAARVPVHKARLNFMAPNVSQPTMVCIAGWWQPGLSPSGRDRRIIRALHIKP
;
A
#
# COMPACT_ATOMS: atom_id res chain seq x y z
N MET A 1 -32.01 -14.23 -59.78
CA MET A 1 -31.95 -14.63 -58.36
C MET A 1 -30.58 -15.24 -58.02
N LYS A 2 -29.51 -14.45 -57.86
CA LYS A 2 -28.20 -14.89 -57.32
C LYS A 2 -27.35 -13.68 -56.89
N LYS A 3 -27.82 -12.90 -55.93
CA LYS A 3 -27.02 -11.84 -55.26
C LYS A 3 -27.70 -11.57 -53.93
N ASN A 4 -27.39 -12.34 -52.88
CA ASN A 4 -27.73 -12.03 -51.47
C ASN A 4 -27.15 -13.04 -50.45
N VAL A 5 -26.07 -13.76 -50.77
CA VAL A 5 -25.43 -14.71 -49.82
C VAL A 5 -24.02 -14.28 -49.41
N LEU A 6 -23.40 -13.32 -50.12
CA LEU A 6 -22.03 -12.90 -49.82
C LEU A 6 -21.90 -11.87 -48.69
N PHE A 7 -23.00 -11.25 -48.26
CA PHE A 7 -22.99 -10.18 -47.25
C PHE A 7 -23.13 -10.69 -45.80
N LEU A 8 -23.60 -11.94 -45.59
CA LEU A 8 -23.76 -12.49 -44.25
C LEU A 8 -22.47 -13.12 -43.69
N THR A 9 -21.56 -13.58 -44.54
CA THR A 9 -20.32 -14.23 -44.10
C THR A 9 -19.25 -13.23 -43.67
N ALA A 10 -19.25 -12.02 -44.22
CA ALA A 10 -18.31 -10.96 -43.83
C ALA A 10 -18.67 -10.33 -42.46
N PHE A 11 -19.95 -10.32 -42.09
CA PHE A 11 -20.40 -9.77 -40.80
C PHE A 11 -20.10 -10.71 -39.62
N PHE A 12 -20.09 -12.03 -39.85
CA PHE A 12 -19.71 -13.01 -38.83
C PHE A 12 -18.20 -13.05 -38.56
N LEU A 13 -17.35 -12.72 -39.53
CA LEU A 13 -15.90 -12.65 -39.34
C LEU A 13 -15.44 -11.38 -38.59
N PHE A 14 -16.20 -10.29 -38.66
CA PHE A 14 -15.91 -9.07 -37.90
C PHE A 14 -16.36 -9.15 -36.43
N ALA A 15 -17.44 -9.89 -36.14
CA ALA A 15 -17.91 -10.12 -34.77
C ALA A 15 -16.99 -11.06 -33.97
N VAL A 16 -16.31 -12.00 -34.64
CA VAL A 16 -15.34 -12.90 -33.99
C VAL A 16 -13.99 -12.19 -33.74
N PHE A 17 -13.63 -11.18 -34.54
CA PHE A 17 -12.42 -10.39 -34.31
C PHE A 17 -12.53 -9.44 -33.09
N PHE A 18 -13.74 -8.98 -32.76
CA PHE A 18 -13.97 -8.19 -31.54
C PHE A 18 -14.13 -9.03 -30.26
N LEU A 19 -14.34 -10.34 -30.37
CA LEU A 19 -14.36 -11.27 -29.23
C LEU A 19 -12.96 -11.84 -28.90
N LEU A 20 -11.93 -11.51 -29.69
CA LEU A 20 -10.53 -11.92 -29.46
C LEU A 20 -9.64 -10.81 -28.89
N ASN A 21 -10.18 -9.61 -28.64
CA ASN A 21 -9.53 -8.68 -27.73
C ASN A 21 -9.77 -9.19 -26.32
N ALA A 22 -8.82 -10.01 -25.85
CA ALA A 22 -8.66 -10.35 -24.45
C ALA A 22 -8.93 -9.09 -23.61
N PRO A 23 -9.64 -9.19 -22.47
CA PRO A 23 -9.77 -8.05 -21.59
C PRO A 23 -8.36 -7.53 -21.34
N ALA A 24 -8.12 -6.27 -21.73
CA ALA A 24 -6.90 -5.58 -21.33
C ALA A 24 -6.77 -5.87 -19.85
N GLN A 25 -5.76 -6.65 -19.49
CA GLN A 25 -5.52 -7.02 -18.12
C GLN A 25 -5.12 -5.69 -17.51
N THR A 26 -6.10 -4.98 -16.94
CA THR A 26 -5.89 -3.73 -16.23
C THR A 26 -5.09 -4.13 -15.03
N SER A 27 -3.78 -4.18 -15.21
CA SER A 27 -2.79 -4.42 -14.19
C SER A 27 -3.04 -3.35 -13.17
N SER A 28 -3.58 -3.77 -12.04
CA SER A 28 -3.82 -2.84 -10.96
C SER A 28 -2.47 -2.23 -10.56
N PRO A 29 -2.36 -0.91 -10.35
CA PRO A 29 -1.12 -0.26 -9.92
C PRO A 29 -0.75 -0.59 -8.45
N PHE A 30 -1.25 -1.71 -7.95
CA PHE A 30 -1.13 -2.20 -6.59
C PHE A 30 -1.09 -3.72 -6.61
N LEU A 31 -0.48 -4.32 -5.59
CA LEU A 31 -0.46 -5.78 -5.42
C LEU A 31 -1.85 -6.27 -5.06
N ASP A 32 -2.32 -7.25 -5.81
CA ASP A 32 -3.64 -7.85 -5.62
C ASP A 32 -3.64 -8.74 -4.35
N PRO A 33 -4.44 -8.39 -3.33
CA PRO A 33 -4.55 -9.17 -2.09
C PRO A 33 -4.98 -10.63 -2.29
N ALA A 34 -5.61 -10.96 -3.44
CA ALA A 34 -6.02 -12.33 -3.76
C ALA A 34 -4.83 -13.31 -3.82
N TYR A 35 -3.61 -12.83 -4.10
CA TYR A 35 -2.40 -13.65 -4.10
C TYR A 35 -1.83 -13.90 -2.70
N LYS A 36 -2.46 -13.38 -1.64
CA LYS A 36 -2.05 -13.56 -0.24
C LYS A 36 -0.61 -13.13 0.05
N VAL A 37 -0.10 -12.17 -0.73
CA VAL A 37 1.19 -11.53 -0.53
C VAL A 37 0.96 -10.06 -0.21
N PHE A 38 1.51 -9.60 0.90
CA PHE A 38 1.34 -8.23 1.38
C PHE A 38 2.70 -7.55 1.50
N VAL A 39 2.85 -6.36 0.91
CA VAL A 39 4.10 -5.61 0.84
C VAL A 39 3.86 -4.20 1.37
N GLN A 40 4.62 -3.81 2.39
CA GLN A 40 4.66 -2.45 2.89
C GLN A 40 6.09 -1.93 2.74
N GLU A 41 6.26 -0.84 2.00
CA GLU A 41 7.52 -0.11 2.02
C GLU A 41 7.68 0.63 3.35
N TYR A 42 8.90 0.63 3.89
CA TYR A 42 9.30 1.50 4.99
C TYR A 42 10.74 1.97 4.85
N TRP A 43 11.00 3.14 5.43
CA TRP A 43 12.32 3.75 5.53
C TRP A 43 12.86 3.56 6.94
N LYS A 44 14.13 3.18 7.04
CA LYS A 44 14.85 3.07 8.32
C LYS A 44 16.24 3.62 8.13
N SER A 45 16.61 4.62 8.92
CA SER A 45 17.96 5.22 8.87
C SER A 45 18.35 5.68 7.47
N GLY A 46 17.44 6.37 6.77
CA GLY A 46 17.70 6.87 5.41
C GLY A 46 17.65 5.82 4.28
N ALA A 47 17.40 4.55 4.59
CA ALA A 47 17.37 3.48 3.60
C ALA A 47 15.97 2.87 3.43
N PRO A 48 15.54 2.57 2.18
CA PRO A 48 14.27 1.92 1.93
C PRO A 48 14.36 0.41 2.14
N ASN A 49 13.26 -0.16 2.59
CA ASN A 49 13.09 -1.58 2.86
C ASN A 49 11.66 -2.00 2.52
N TYR A 50 11.47 -3.28 2.24
CA TYR A 50 10.14 -3.88 2.16
C TYR A 50 9.88 -4.82 3.33
N PHE A 51 8.68 -4.68 3.89
CA PHE A 51 8.08 -5.59 4.85
C PHE A 51 7.06 -6.46 4.12
N ILE A 52 7.34 -7.76 4.00
CA ILE A 52 6.58 -8.67 3.14
C ILE A 52 6.01 -9.84 3.94
N ALA A 53 4.71 -10.05 3.86
CA ALA A 53 4.05 -11.24 4.41
C ALA A 53 3.63 -12.19 3.29
N ASN A 54 3.98 -13.47 3.45
CA ASN A 54 3.46 -14.56 2.64
C ASN A 54 2.42 -15.33 3.46
N LEU A 55 1.13 -15.11 3.19
CA LEU A 55 0.04 -15.83 3.85
C LEU A 55 -0.40 -17.08 3.07
N ASN A 56 0.39 -17.52 2.09
CA ASN A 56 0.22 -18.82 1.47
C ASN A 56 0.72 -19.93 2.41
N ASP A 57 0.22 -21.14 2.18
CA ASP A 57 0.63 -22.39 2.82
C ASP A 57 1.91 -22.99 2.23
N GLU A 58 2.42 -22.38 1.16
CA GLU A 58 3.66 -22.76 0.48
C GLU A 58 4.73 -21.65 0.54
N ASN A 59 5.99 -22.07 0.45
CA ASN A 59 7.11 -21.14 0.25
C ASN A 59 6.98 -20.48 -1.13
N ILE A 60 7.29 -19.20 -1.22
CA ILE A 60 7.26 -18.46 -2.48
C ILE A 60 8.65 -17.91 -2.81
N GLN A 61 8.93 -17.80 -4.11
CA GLN A 61 9.99 -16.98 -4.64
C GLN A 61 9.35 -15.72 -5.23
N LEU A 62 9.52 -14.59 -4.56
CA LEU A 62 9.03 -13.30 -5.04
C LEU A 62 10.10 -12.70 -5.95
N VAL A 63 9.76 -12.51 -7.22
CA VAL A 63 10.67 -11.95 -8.24
C VAL A 63 10.27 -10.51 -8.51
N LEU A 64 11.24 -9.60 -8.45
CA LEU A 64 11.02 -8.19 -8.74
C LEU A 64 11.71 -7.80 -10.03
N ARG A 65 11.04 -6.97 -10.83
CA ARG A 65 11.55 -6.36 -12.06
C ARG A 65 11.25 -4.88 -12.05
N VAL A 66 12.12 -4.07 -12.64
CA VAL A 66 11.80 -2.68 -12.97
C VAL A 66 11.16 -2.68 -14.36
N VAL A 67 9.98 -2.09 -14.46
CA VAL A 67 9.19 -2.04 -15.69
C VAL A 67 8.58 -0.66 -15.85
N THR A 68 8.11 -0.34 -17.04
CA THR A 68 7.28 0.85 -17.28
C THR A 68 5.80 0.49 -17.33
N ALA A 69 4.92 1.49 -17.22
CA ALA A 69 3.50 1.30 -17.48
C ALA A 69 3.24 0.75 -18.91
N ALA A 70 4.06 1.14 -19.89
CA ALA A 70 3.96 0.66 -21.26
C ALA A 70 4.33 -0.83 -21.36
N ASP A 71 5.35 -1.29 -20.64
CA ASP A 71 5.73 -2.71 -20.63
C ASP A 71 4.59 -3.59 -20.15
N ILE A 72 3.89 -3.14 -19.11
CA ILE A 72 2.75 -3.85 -18.54
C ILE A 72 1.56 -3.84 -19.51
N GLN A 73 1.24 -2.70 -20.13
CA GLN A 73 0.16 -2.59 -21.11
C GLN A 73 0.40 -3.46 -22.35
N ASN A 74 1.66 -3.59 -22.77
CA ASN A 74 2.06 -4.38 -23.92
C ASN A 74 2.32 -5.87 -23.57
N GLY A 75 2.30 -6.25 -22.29
CA GLY A 75 2.62 -7.59 -21.83
C GLY A 75 4.10 -7.98 -22.03
N THR A 76 5.00 -7.00 -22.08
CA THR A 76 6.46 -7.18 -22.24
C THR A 76 7.20 -7.10 -20.90
N ASP A 77 6.49 -6.90 -19.80
CA ASP A 77 6.99 -6.81 -18.43
C ASP A 77 7.84 -8.02 -18.01
N ALA A 78 7.47 -9.22 -18.44
CA ALA A 78 8.22 -10.44 -18.13
C ALA A 78 9.60 -10.53 -18.83
N ALA A 79 9.85 -9.71 -19.85
CA ALA A 79 11.14 -9.65 -20.56
C ALA A 79 12.16 -8.73 -19.86
N ALA A 80 11.71 -7.81 -19.00
CA ALA A 80 12.59 -6.92 -18.25
C ALA A 80 13.54 -7.72 -17.34
N PRO A 81 14.81 -7.36 -17.14
CA PRO A 81 15.73 -8.11 -16.30
C PRO A 81 15.21 -8.35 -14.88
N ILE A 82 15.48 -9.52 -14.34
CA ILE A 82 15.22 -9.79 -12.92
C ILE A 82 16.18 -8.95 -12.10
N LEU A 83 15.61 -8.11 -11.24
CA LEU A 83 16.37 -7.26 -10.34
C LEU A 83 16.78 -8.02 -9.08
N VAL A 84 15.80 -8.62 -8.41
CA VAL A 84 16.02 -9.42 -7.21
C VAL A 84 15.04 -10.58 -7.15
N GLN A 85 15.45 -11.63 -6.44
CA GLN A 85 14.59 -12.76 -6.10
C GLN A 85 14.67 -12.98 -4.60
N TRP A 86 13.52 -12.92 -3.93
CA TRP A 86 13.41 -13.07 -2.48
C TRP A 86 12.66 -14.34 -2.10
N PRO A 87 13.32 -15.29 -1.41
CA PRO A 87 12.64 -16.46 -0.87
C PRO A 87 11.86 -16.05 0.39
N ILE A 88 10.59 -16.43 0.46
CA ILE A 88 9.73 -16.15 1.61
C ILE A 88 9.00 -17.43 1.99
N ASN A 89 9.23 -17.90 3.22
CA ASN A 89 8.61 -19.15 3.69
C ASN A 89 7.08 -19.02 3.80
N ALA A 90 6.38 -20.15 3.76
CA ALA A 90 4.96 -20.24 4.02
C ALA A 90 4.61 -19.61 5.38
N GLY A 91 3.53 -18.84 5.44
CA GLY A 91 3.06 -18.17 6.66
C GLY A 91 4.08 -17.20 7.29
N ALA A 92 5.17 -16.86 6.60
CA ALA A 92 6.25 -16.08 7.16
C ALA A 92 6.19 -14.61 6.79
N ILE A 93 6.93 -13.82 7.56
CA ILE A 93 7.08 -12.41 7.37
C ILE A 93 8.57 -12.11 7.24
N ALA A 94 8.94 -11.44 6.16
CA ALA A 94 10.32 -11.13 5.81
C ALA A 94 10.53 -9.63 5.64
N HIS A 95 11.77 -9.21 5.90
CA HIS A 95 12.22 -7.84 5.70
C HIS A 95 13.38 -7.86 4.72
N PHE A 96 13.27 -7.10 3.63
CA PHE A 96 14.31 -7.00 2.62
C PHE A 96 14.77 -5.56 2.48
N TYR A 97 16.08 -5.37 2.46
CA TYR A 97 16.68 -4.11 2.05
C TYR A 97 16.33 -3.84 0.58
N ALA A 98 15.89 -2.62 0.30
CA ALA A 98 15.44 -2.22 -1.04
C ALA A 98 16.29 -1.08 -1.62
N GLY A 99 17.42 -0.73 -0.99
CA GLY A 99 18.24 0.39 -1.48
C GLY A 99 18.89 0.12 -2.83
N ASP A 100 19.12 -1.14 -3.19
CA ASP A 100 19.65 -1.53 -4.50
C ASP A 100 18.59 -1.50 -5.62
N ILE A 101 17.32 -1.25 -5.26
CA ILE A 101 16.19 -1.20 -6.19
C ILE A 101 16.06 0.22 -6.73
N ASN A 102 16.92 0.57 -7.68
CA ASN A 102 16.94 1.91 -8.27
C ASN A 102 15.99 2.01 -9.48
N THR A 103 14.82 2.62 -9.27
CA THR A 103 13.87 3.00 -10.34
C THR A 103 14.12 4.41 -10.89
N GLY A 104 15.24 5.03 -10.51
CA GLY A 104 15.44 6.47 -10.69
C GLY A 104 14.36 7.31 -9.97
N ALA A 105 14.41 8.62 -10.21
CA ALA A 105 13.42 9.57 -9.72
C ALA A 105 12.26 9.77 -10.72
N SER A 106 12.02 8.79 -11.60
CA SER A 106 11.03 8.91 -12.67
C SER A 106 9.76 8.14 -12.33
N ASP A 107 8.62 8.83 -12.40
CA ASP A 107 7.30 8.27 -12.10
C ASP A 107 6.83 7.22 -13.12
N ASP A 108 7.56 7.05 -14.22
CA ASP A 108 7.27 6.06 -15.26
C ASP A 108 7.80 4.66 -14.93
N GLN A 109 8.71 4.53 -13.94
CA GLN A 109 9.28 3.25 -13.52
C GLN A 109 8.55 2.68 -12.31
N LEU A 110 8.11 1.43 -12.47
CA LEU A 110 7.39 0.64 -11.48
C LEU A 110 8.20 -0.59 -11.11
N ILE A 111 8.01 -1.05 -9.88
CA ILE A 111 8.44 -2.37 -9.43
C ILE A 111 7.30 -3.35 -9.68
N ALA A 112 7.51 -4.28 -10.60
CA ALA A 112 6.62 -5.41 -10.83
C ALA A 112 6.99 -6.58 -9.94
N PHE A 113 6.00 -7.10 -9.21
CA PHE A 113 6.13 -8.23 -8.30
C PHE A 113 5.55 -9.48 -8.96
N TYR A 114 6.31 -10.57 -8.99
CA TYR A 114 5.87 -11.86 -9.53
C TYR A 114 5.95 -12.96 -8.48
N LYS A 115 4.90 -13.78 -8.40
CA LYS A 115 4.92 -15.08 -7.73
C LYS A 115 5.11 -16.14 -8.82
N GLY A 116 6.32 -16.71 -8.90
CA GLY A 116 6.70 -17.55 -10.05
C GLY A 116 6.66 -16.74 -11.36
N ASN A 117 5.89 -17.20 -12.34
CA ASN A 117 5.72 -16.51 -13.63
C ASN A 117 4.50 -15.57 -13.67
N LYS A 118 3.79 -15.42 -12.56
CA LYS A 118 2.56 -14.62 -12.50
C LYS A 118 2.83 -13.25 -11.90
N LEU A 119 2.55 -12.18 -12.66
CA LEU A 119 2.50 -10.82 -12.15
C LEU A 119 1.37 -10.72 -11.11
N ILE A 120 1.72 -10.34 -9.88
CA ILE A 120 0.77 -10.16 -8.77
C ILE A 120 0.47 -8.67 -8.50
N GLY A 121 1.20 -7.76 -9.14
CA GLY A 121 0.92 -6.32 -9.16
C GLY A 121 2.19 -5.49 -9.23
N THR A 122 2.01 -4.17 -9.16
CA THR A 122 3.11 -3.20 -9.23
C THR A 122 3.06 -2.21 -8.06
N MET A 123 4.20 -1.59 -7.77
CA MET A 123 4.31 -0.41 -6.89
C MET A 123 5.28 0.59 -7.49
N LEU A 124 5.19 1.86 -7.10
CA LEU A 124 6.28 2.82 -7.34
C LEU A 124 7.53 2.35 -6.58
N GLY A 125 8.71 2.53 -7.19
CA GLY A 125 9.96 2.20 -6.52
C GLY A 125 10.29 3.18 -5.39
N PRO A 126 11.06 2.77 -4.37
CA PRO A 126 11.32 3.59 -3.19
C PRO A 126 11.99 4.92 -3.52
N TRP A 127 12.92 4.93 -4.48
CA TRP A 127 13.67 6.14 -4.84
C TRP A 127 12.88 7.16 -5.68
N SER A 128 11.66 6.81 -6.13
CA SER A 128 10.77 7.80 -6.78
C SER A 128 10.33 8.91 -5.83
N HIS A 129 10.44 8.70 -4.50
CA HIS A 129 9.82 9.57 -3.51
C HIS A 129 10.64 9.66 -2.21
N GLN A 130 11.98 9.68 -2.30
CA GLN A 130 12.84 9.75 -1.12
C GLN A 130 12.34 10.80 -0.11
N PRO A 131 12.05 10.40 1.14
CA PRO A 131 11.58 11.33 2.16
C PRO A 131 12.59 12.45 2.38
N GLU A 132 12.09 13.65 2.66
CA GLU A 132 12.98 14.74 3.07
C GLU A 132 13.70 14.36 4.36
N ALA A 133 14.95 14.81 4.53
CA ALA A 133 15.75 14.48 5.72
C ALA A 133 15.06 14.90 7.03
N SER A 134 14.23 15.95 6.98
CA SER A 134 13.37 16.44 8.06
C SER A 134 12.24 15.46 8.45
N GLU A 135 11.82 14.59 7.54
CA GLU A 135 10.74 13.62 7.73
C GLU A 135 11.25 12.28 8.28
N ASN A 136 12.57 12.06 8.21
CA ASN A 136 13.26 10.85 8.67
C ASN A 136 13.93 11.05 10.03
N THR A 137 13.34 11.91 10.87
CA THR A 137 14.02 12.48 12.03
C THR A 137 14.15 11.50 13.19
N ASP A 138 13.22 10.55 13.38
CA ASP A 138 13.33 9.53 14.44
C ASP A 138 12.50 8.28 14.10
N GLY A 139 13.15 7.20 13.66
CA GLY A 139 12.57 5.85 13.64
C GLY A 139 12.39 5.20 12.26
N ILE A 140 11.29 4.46 12.12
CA ILE A 140 10.91 3.70 10.93
C ILE A 140 9.66 4.34 10.33
N SER A 141 9.77 4.92 9.14
CA SER A 141 8.69 5.66 8.50
C SER A 141 8.06 4.88 7.35
N SER A 142 6.78 5.07 7.09
CA SER A 142 6.11 4.54 5.89
C SER A 142 5.12 5.55 5.31
N TYR A 143 5.23 5.75 3.99
CA TYR A 143 4.52 6.81 3.25
C TYR A 143 3.46 6.25 2.29
N TYR A 144 3.68 5.03 1.79
CA TYR A 144 2.71 4.30 0.97
C TYR A 144 1.75 3.51 1.83
N SER A 145 0.55 3.28 1.32
CA SER A 145 -0.27 2.23 1.90
C SER A 145 0.19 0.85 1.50
N LEU A 146 -0.21 -0.12 2.30
CA LEU A 146 -0.01 -1.54 2.04
C LEU A 146 -0.35 -1.90 0.59
N ASN A 147 0.51 -2.69 -0.04
CA ASN A 147 0.42 -3.13 -1.44
C ASN A 147 0.43 -1.98 -2.48
N GLY A 148 0.76 -0.75 -2.08
CA GLY A 148 0.60 0.41 -2.94
C GLY A 148 -0.86 0.84 -3.13
N LEU A 149 -1.80 0.27 -2.34
CA LEU A 149 -3.22 0.64 -2.39
C LEU A 149 -3.38 2.16 -2.16
N ASP A 150 -4.23 2.80 -2.94
CA ASP A 150 -4.50 4.26 -2.85
C ASP A 150 -3.27 5.18 -3.06
N GLY A 151 -2.13 4.60 -3.46
CA GLY A 151 -0.92 5.29 -3.92
C GLY A 151 -0.09 6.00 -2.85
N TYR A 152 0.83 6.83 -3.33
CA TYR A 152 1.69 7.68 -2.50
C TYR A 152 0.88 8.81 -1.85
N SER A 153 1.08 9.03 -0.55
CA SER A 153 0.51 10.16 0.16
C SER A 153 1.63 10.97 0.83
N PRO A 154 2.34 11.86 0.09
CA PRO A 154 3.45 12.63 0.65
C PRO A 154 3.04 13.50 1.84
N LYS A 155 1.74 13.82 1.95
CA LYS A 155 1.21 14.69 2.99
C LYS A 155 0.96 13.98 4.32
N ILE A 156 1.01 12.64 4.33
CA ILE A 156 0.65 11.82 5.48
C ILE A 156 1.56 10.60 5.56
N TRP A 157 2.30 10.48 6.66
CA TRP A 157 3.15 9.33 6.92
C TRP A 157 3.03 8.88 8.36
N VAL A 158 3.44 7.64 8.61
CA VAL A 158 3.55 7.11 9.98
C VAL A 158 5.00 6.81 10.31
N SER A 159 5.43 7.12 11.53
CA SER A 159 6.69 6.64 12.11
C SER A 159 6.43 5.75 13.32
N ARG A 160 7.33 4.78 13.52
CA ARG A 160 7.39 3.90 14.68
C ARG A 160 8.82 3.73 15.15
N GLU A 161 8.99 3.54 16.45
CA GLU A 161 10.31 3.37 17.08
C GLU A 161 10.93 1.99 16.80
N LYS A 162 10.09 0.97 16.65
CA LYS A 162 10.49 -0.43 16.45
C LYS A 162 9.72 -1.09 15.32
N LEU A 163 10.35 -2.06 14.65
CA LEU A 163 9.71 -2.85 13.58
C LEU A 163 8.71 -3.85 14.13
N ASN A 164 9.00 -4.43 15.30
CA ASN A 164 8.25 -5.54 15.86
C ASN A 164 7.59 -5.12 17.17
N PHE A 165 6.33 -5.52 17.32
CA PHE A 165 5.55 -5.36 18.53
C PHE A 165 5.29 -6.75 19.14
N SER A 166 5.48 -6.92 20.45
CA SER A 166 5.03 -8.10 21.18
C SER A 166 3.51 -8.23 21.17
N SER A 167 3.05 -9.46 21.26
CA SER A 167 1.65 -9.82 21.33
C SER A 167 1.00 -9.31 22.63
N GLY A 168 -0.27 -8.90 22.56
CA GLY A 168 -1.04 -8.44 23.72
C GLY A 168 -0.58 -7.13 24.37
N GLN A 169 0.44 -6.44 23.84
CA GLN A 169 0.93 -5.18 24.39
C GLN A 169 0.20 -3.96 23.79
N ASP A 170 0.23 -2.84 24.50
CA ASP A 170 -0.11 -1.55 23.93
C ASP A 170 0.92 -1.13 22.88
N ILE A 171 0.41 -0.81 21.69
CA ILE A 171 1.17 -0.25 20.60
C ILE A 171 0.83 1.23 20.54
N GLY A 172 1.83 2.05 20.24
CA GLY A 172 1.48 3.26 19.54
C GLY A 172 2.47 3.62 18.45
N ILE A 173 1.95 4.39 17.51
CA ILE A 173 2.69 4.94 16.38
C ILE A 173 2.47 6.45 16.31
N ASN A 174 3.36 7.14 15.63
CA ASN A 174 3.20 8.56 15.33
C ASN A 174 2.65 8.67 13.91
N LEU A 175 1.52 9.36 13.74
CA LEU A 175 1.01 9.81 12.45
C LEU A 175 1.39 11.28 12.27
N PHE A 176 1.91 11.60 11.09
CA PHE A 176 2.25 12.96 10.72
C PHE A 176 1.37 13.43 9.58
N MET A 177 0.98 14.70 9.64
CA MET A 177 0.07 15.33 8.69
C MET A 177 0.61 16.73 8.38
N LEU A 178 0.80 17.07 7.10
CA LEU A 178 1.11 18.45 6.72
C LEU A 178 -0.05 19.40 7.05
N ASP A 179 0.24 20.69 7.24
CA ASP A 179 -0.77 21.73 7.47
C ASP A 179 -1.89 21.66 6.41
N ARG A 180 -3.15 21.73 6.87
CA ARG A 180 -4.36 21.69 6.02
C ARG A 180 -4.44 20.50 5.05
N CYS A 181 -3.74 19.40 5.31
CA CYS A 181 -3.76 18.24 4.40
C CYS A 181 -5.12 17.53 4.34
N GLY A 182 -5.99 17.76 5.33
CA GLY A 182 -7.35 17.22 5.37
C GLY A 182 -7.73 16.68 6.74
N ARG A 183 -8.67 15.74 6.74
CA ARG A 183 -9.12 14.99 7.91
C ARG A 183 -8.86 13.51 7.70
N ILE A 184 -8.46 12.80 8.75
CA ILE A 184 -8.36 11.33 8.73
C ILE A 184 -9.32 10.77 9.78
N SER A 185 -10.17 9.83 9.38
CA SER A 185 -10.99 9.04 10.31
C SER A 185 -10.47 7.62 10.45
N PHE A 186 -10.41 7.15 11.68
CA PHE A 186 -10.11 5.79 12.06
C PHE A 186 -11.35 5.17 12.68
N PRO A 187 -12.08 4.30 11.96
CA PRO A 187 -13.25 3.65 12.51
C PRO A 187 -12.86 2.64 13.59
N LYS A 188 -13.76 2.44 14.55
CA LYS A 188 -13.66 1.45 15.63
C LYS A 188 -14.29 0.10 15.26
N HIS A 189 -14.62 -0.08 13.98
CA HIS A 189 -15.22 -1.29 13.41
C HIS A 189 -14.53 -1.66 12.10
N LYS A 190 -14.63 -2.94 11.71
CA LYS A 190 -13.89 -3.52 10.59
C LYS A 190 -14.25 -2.85 9.25
N LEU A 191 -13.24 -2.40 8.50
CA LEU A 191 -13.37 -1.83 7.17
C LEU A 191 -13.27 -2.92 6.09
N ARG A 192 -14.41 -3.57 5.77
CA ARG A 192 -14.57 -4.61 4.73
C ARG A 192 -13.68 -5.85 4.92
N ASP A 193 -13.78 -6.81 3.99
CA ASP A 193 -12.96 -8.02 3.94
C ASP A 193 -11.51 -7.71 3.57
N ASN A 194 -10.76 -7.09 4.50
CA ASN A 194 -9.31 -7.13 4.44
C ASN A 194 -8.84 -8.53 4.87
N PRO A 195 -8.01 -9.21 4.08
CA PRO A 195 -7.39 -10.48 4.47
C PRO A 195 -6.43 -10.36 5.66
N LEU A 196 -5.92 -9.15 5.96
CA LEU A 196 -5.19 -8.90 7.20
C LEU A 196 -6.13 -8.55 8.35
N GLN A 197 -5.73 -8.96 9.56
CA GLN A 197 -6.37 -8.50 10.78
C GLN A 197 -6.16 -6.99 10.94
N GLU A 198 -7.27 -6.28 11.16
CA GLU A 198 -7.29 -4.84 11.38
C GLU A 198 -7.14 -4.50 12.88
N LEU A 199 -6.29 -3.53 13.20
CA LEU A 199 -6.20 -2.93 14.52
C LEU A 199 -7.01 -1.64 14.55
N PHE A 200 -7.85 -1.51 15.56
CA PHE A 200 -8.63 -0.30 15.81
C PHE A 200 -7.85 0.64 16.73
N VAL A 201 -7.90 1.93 16.42
CA VAL A 201 -7.32 2.97 17.28
C VAL A 201 -8.12 2.98 18.59
N THR A 202 -7.43 2.79 19.71
CA THR A 202 -8.03 2.82 21.05
C THR A 202 -7.92 4.20 21.71
N GLY A 203 -7.07 5.07 21.17
CA GLY A 203 -6.99 6.47 21.58
C GLY A 203 -6.00 7.24 20.70
N ALA A 204 -6.16 8.56 20.67
CA ALA A 204 -5.26 9.46 19.95
C ALA A 204 -4.96 10.73 20.75
N SER A 205 -3.76 11.28 20.58
CA SER A 205 -3.38 12.56 21.19
C SER A 205 -2.54 13.40 20.24
N SER A 206 -2.70 14.72 20.30
CA SER A 206 -1.90 15.68 19.54
C SER A 206 -1.95 17.03 20.25
N ASP A 207 -0.82 17.75 20.24
CA ASP A 207 -0.77 19.12 20.78
C ASP A 207 -1.26 20.16 19.76
N THR A 208 -1.40 19.78 18.49
CA THR A 208 -1.65 20.73 17.39
C THR A 208 -2.87 20.39 16.54
N LEU A 209 -3.28 19.12 16.47
CA LEU A 209 -4.50 18.73 15.74
C LEU A 209 -5.72 18.78 16.64
N SER A 210 -6.85 19.14 16.03
CA SER A 210 -8.15 18.90 16.63
C SER A 210 -8.48 17.41 16.53
N ILE A 211 -8.82 16.80 17.67
CA ILE A 211 -9.19 15.38 17.75
C ILE A 211 -10.64 15.29 18.21
N THR A 212 -11.47 14.59 17.44
CA THR A 212 -12.84 14.23 17.85
C THR A 212 -12.94 12.73 17.98
N GLU A 213 -13.44 12.26 19.11
CA GLU A 213 -13.67 10.84 19.36
C GLU A 213 -15.15 10.60 19.59
N THR A 214 -15.69 9.62 18.87
CA THR A 214 -17.04 9.10 19.03
C THR A 214 -16.99 7.61 19.35
N ASP A 215 -18.16 7.00 19.55
CA ASP A 215 -18.27 5.54 19.70
C ASP A 215 -17.88 4.79 18.41
N ASP A 216 -18.00 5.45 17.25
CA ASP A 216 -17.80 4.83 15.94
C ASP A 216 -16.40 5.08 15.33
N GLU A 217 -15.77 6.23 15.63
CA GLU A 217 -14.51 6.63 15.01
C GLU A 217 -13.68 7.58 15.88
N ILE A 218 -12.37 7.64 15.58
CA ILE A 218 -11.46 8.69 16.03
C ILE A 218 -11.05 9.52 14.81
N VAL A 219 -11.14 10.83 14.94
CA VAL A 219 -10.97 11.77 13.85
C VAL A 219 -9.85 12.73 14.18
N LEU A 220 -8.89 12.85 13.26
CA LEU A 220 -7.84 13.85 13.29
C LEU A 220 -8.11 14.89 12.19
N ASP A 221 -8.26 16.16 12.55
CA ASP A 221 -8.54 17.23 11.60
C ASP A 221 -7.40 18.26 11.53
N ALA A 222 -6.72 18.31 10.37
CA ALA A 222 -5.71 19.30 10.07
C ALA A 222 -6.27 20.52 9.31
N ARG A 223 -7.56 20.52 8.95
CA ARG A 223 -8.21 21.67 8.29
C ARG A 223 -8.52 22.78 9.29
N ASP A 224 -8.84 22.39 10.53
CA ASP A 224 -9.09 23.27 11.66
C ASP A 224 -8.25 22.82 12.88
N PRO A 225 -6.92 22.99 12.84
CA PRO A 225 -6.04 22.52 13.89
C PRO A 225 -6.09 23.42 15.13
N ALA A 226 -5.90 22.82 16.32
CA ALA A 226 -5.78 23.55 17.58
C ALA A 226 -4.60 24.55 17.59
N ALA A 227 -3.53 24.25 16.87
CA ALA A 227 -2.41 25.16 16.64
C ALA A 227 -1.84 24.96 15.23
N ARG A 228 -1.46 26.06 14.56
CA ARG A 228 -0.88 26.00 13.21
C ARG A 228 0.61 25.72 13.26
N VAL A 229 0.99 24.60 12.66
CA VAL A 229 2.38 24.18 12.49
C VAL A 229 2.56 23.58 11.09
N PRO A 230 3.77 23.60 10.49
CA PRO A 230 3.98 23.04 9.15
C PRO A 230 3.69 21.53 9.07
N VAL A 231 3.99 20.81 10.16
CA VAL A 231 3.78 19.38 10.31
C VAL A 231 3.14 19.11 11.65
N HIS A 232 1.95 18.53 11.62
CA HIS A 232 1.27 18.02 12.80
C HIS A 232 1.75 16.61 13.13
N LYS A 233 1.79 16.30 14.43
CA LYS A 233 2.07 14.97 14.95
C LYS A 233 0.92 14.52 15.84
N ALA A 234 0.34 13.37 15.54
CA ALA A 234 -0.60 12.67 16.39
C ALA A 234 0.00 11.34 16.85
N ARG A 235 -0.12 11.04 18.14
CA ARG A 235 0.12 9.71 18.68
C ARG A 235 -1.17 8.90 18.50
N LEU A 236 -1.08 7.74 17.87
CA LEU A 236 -2.17 6.77 17.77
C LEU A 236 -1.83 5.56 18.64
N ASN A 237 -2.77 5.10 19.46
CA ASN A 237 -2.63 3.93 20.31
C ASN A 237 -3.54 2.78 19.87
N PHE A 238 -3.08 1.55 20.05
CA PHE A 238 -3.75 0.31 19.65
C PHE A 238 -3.44 -0.79 20.66
N MET A 239 -4.30 -1.80 20.73
CA MET A 239 -3.99 -3.05 21.42
C MET A 239 -3.45 -4.09 20.40
N ALA A 240 -2.25 -4.62 20.64
CA ALA A 240 -1.75 -5.73 19.84
C ALA A 240 -2.61 -6.98 20.09
N PRO A 241 -2.96 -7.77 19.05
CA PRO A 241 -3.68 -9.00 19.24
C PRO A 241 -2.80 -10.06 19.91
N ASN A 242 -3.46 -11.02 20.56
CA ASN A 242 -2.84 -12.24 21.03
C ASN A 242 -2.58 -13.17 19.83
N VAL A 243 -1.31 -13.47 19.53
CA VAL A 243 -0.89 -14.28 18.38
C VAL A 243 0.13 -15.31 18.81
N SER A 244 0.02 -16.53 18.28
CA SER A 244 0.95 -17.63 18.57
C SER A 244 2.11 -17.71 17.57
N GLN A 245 2.07 -16.90 16.51
CA GLN A 245 3.10 -16.84 15.46
C GLN A 245 3.28 -15.40 14.97
N PRO A 246 4.45 -15.05 14.38
CA PRO A 246 4.66 -13.76 13.74
C PRO A 246 3.53 -13.43 12.77
N THR A 247 2.87 -12.29 12.97
CA THR A 247 1.64 -11.92 12.25
C THR A 247 1.74 -10.48 11.74
N MET A 248 1.36 -10.26 10.48
CA MET A 248 1.18 -8.93 9.92
C MET A 248 -0.26 -8.49 10.18
N VAL A 249 -0.41 -7.33 10.79
CA VAL A 249 -1.71 -6.69 11.01
C VAL A 249 -1.72 -5.34 10.31
N CYS A 250 -2.89 -4.77 10.07
CA CYS A 250 -2.99 -3.46 9.45
C CYS A 250 -3.76 -2.47 10.32
N ILE A 251 -3.38 -1.20 10.21
CA ILE A 251 -4.19 -0.06 10.65
C ILE A 251 -4.85 0.50 9.40
N ALA A 252 -6.15 0.72 9.43
CA ALA A 252 -6.87 1.34 8.32
C ALA A 252 -7.64 2.59 8.76
N GLY A 253 -7.68 3.58 7.88
CA GLY A 253 -8.48 4.79 8.05
C GLY A 253 -8.86 5.39 6.70
N TRP A 254 -9.69 6.43 6.74
CA TRP A 254 -10.13 7.19 5.57
C TRP A 254 -9.60 8.61 5.63
N TRP A 255 -8.91 9.02 4.59
CA TRP A 255 -8.42 10.38 4.42
C TRP A 255 -9.31 11.17 3.47
N GLN A 256 -9.77 12.31 3.95
CA GLN A 256 -10.53 13.31 3.22
C GLN A 256 -9.64 14.54 2.96
N PRO A 257 -9.12 14.72 1.73
CA PRO A 257 -8.25 15.84 1.40
C PRO A 257 -8.99 17.19 1.54
N GLY A 258 -8.34 18.18 2.15
CA GLY A 258 -8.97 19.44 2.55
C GLY A 258 -9.46 20.39 1.44
N LEU A 259 -9.34 20.05 0.15
CA LEU A 259 -9.54 20.99 -0.97
C LEU A 259 -10.39 20.49 -2.15
N SER A 260 -11.14 19.39 -2.03
CA SER A 260 -12.01 18.96 -3.14
C SER A 260 -13.43 18.58 -2.69
N PRO A 261 -14.47 19.28 -3.17
CA PRO A 261 -15.87 18.88 -3.01
C PRO A 261 -16.20 17.50 -3.63
N SER A 262 -15.32 16.98 -4.48
CA SER A 262 -15.41 15.67 -5.13
C SER A 262 -14.31 14.70 -4.70
N GLY A 263 -13.52 15.06 -3.68
CA GLY A 263 -12.39 14.27 -3.21
C GLY A 263 -12.89 12.94 -2.66
N ARG A 264 -12.69 11.86 -3.43
CA ARG A 264 -12.97 10.52 -2.93
C ARG A 264 -12.10 10.27 -1.71
N ASP A 265 -12.72 9.81 -0.64
CA ASP A 265 -12.03 9.31 0.55
C ASP A 265 -10.98 8.29 0.11
N ARG A 266 -9.73 8.53 0.49
CA ARG A 266 -8.61 7.64 0.20
C ARG A 266 -8.39 6.75 1.40
N ARG A 267 -8.23 5.45 1.20
CA ARG A 267 -7.89 4.57 2.31
C ARG A 267 -6.42 4.74 2.66
N ILE A 268 -6.13 4.85 3.94
CA ILE A 268 -4.78 4.76 4.48
C ILE A 268 -4.69 3.41 5.15
N ILE A 269 -3.86 2.52 4.62
CA ILE A 269 -3.59 1.21 5.25
C ILE A 269 -2.10 1.15 5.58
N ARG A 270 -1.74 0.82 6.83
CA ARG A 270 -0.34 0.65 7.24
C ARG A 270 -0.15 -0.68 7.94
N ALA A 271 0.88 -1.43 7.55
CA ALA A 271 1.16 -2.73 8.18
C ALA A 271 2.06 -2.62 9.40
N LEU A 272 1.76 -3.40 10.43
CA LEU A 272 2.60 -3.62 11.62
C LEU A 272 2.96 -5.11 11.75
N HIS A 273 4.10 -5.38 12.37
CA HIS A 273 4.56 -6.74 12.68
C HIS A 273 4.32 -7.05 14.17
N ILE A 274 3.50 -8.05 14.45
CA ILE A 274 3.28 -8.58 15.79
C ILE A 274 4.07 -9.89 15.95
N LYS A 275 4.87 -10.01 17.00
CA LYS A 275 5.57 -11.23 17.40
C LYS A 275 4.91 -11.81 18.66
N PRO A 276 4.93 -13.15 18.83
CA PRO A 276 4.53 -13.79 20.08
C PRO A 276 5.23 -13.20 21.30
#